data_AF-A0A2V5ZTZ6-F1
#
_entry.id   AF-A0A2V5ZTZ6-F1
#
_cell.length_a   1.000
_cell.length_b   1.000
_cell.length_c   1.000
_cell.angle_alpha   90.00
_cell.angle_beta   90.00
_cell.angle_gamma   90.00
#
_symmetry.space_group_name_H-M   'P 1'
#
loop_
_entity.id
_entity.type
_entity.pdbx_description
1 polymer ?
#
loop_
_entity_poly.entity_id
_entity_poly.type
_entity_poly.pdbx_seq_one_letter_code
_entity_poly.pdbx_strand_id
1 'polypeptide(L)'
;MPKLKTIGAVALAAALALLVAPASQAVTTCNVPGDHATIQSAATDASCDIIKVAPGVYNENVTVTHSCEIDGAQAGNPFSGRTSGGPGESTVNSTSTVGSSARFTILAIDVTIDGFTIKNNANTLGAATGVVVKGVGNDAVIVNNILDTITTPDTSSNGTAQAVYLENGPDGVNIENNEMKNISSNRSAKGVLIGDSAAPSPSNNVQVKGNSIHDVTSTTRGAYGVSMGNIMGASGLMILKNDITNLNGGCWIHAIGMERDTPSLVVMDNNISALNTGSLDRTAVWFESNPSFGSALVHNNNFDLTPAAYGIAVHPLLAAAFPNASVNGTCNWWNSPSGPTTPSNPAGTGAQVSSNVSYNPWLIAPAPGGNCFGGNVPTAAAQCKNGGWMTSTRSDGSTFKNQGDCIQYVNTGK
;
A
#
# COMPACT_ATOMS: atom_id res chain seq x y z
N MET A 1 -50.31 -62.86 14.52
CA MET A 1 -49.13 -61.96 14.58
C MET A 1 -48.13 -62.45 13.53
N PRO A 2 -47.47 -61.61 12.69
CA PRO A 2 -47.87 -60.35 12.06
C PRO A 2 -48.00 -60.48 10.52
N LYS A 3 -48.63 -59.46 9.91
CA LYS A 3 -48.78 -59.25 8.45
C LYS A 3 -47.44 -58.86 7.83
N LEU A 4 -47.03 -59.52 6.74
CA LEU A 4 -45.88 -59.10 5.92
C LEU A 4 -46.32 -57.99 4.95
N LYS A 5 -45.68 -56.82 5.05
CA LYS A 5 -45.89 -55.65 4.20
C LYS A 5 -45.18 -55.82 2.86
N THR A 6 -45.90 -55.54 1.77
CA THR A 6 -45.39 -55.31 0.42
C THR A 6 -44.46 -54.09 0.42
N ILE A 7 -43.22 -54.25 -0.05
CA ILE A 7 -42.30 -53.15 -0.35
C ILE A 7 -42.22 -53.05 -1.87
N GLY A 8 -42.70 -51.93 -2.42
CA GLY A 8 -42.56 -51.59 -3.83
C GLY A 8 -41.12 -51.18 -4.15
N ALA A 9 -40.60 -51.72 -5.26
CA ALA A 9 -39.33 -51.30 -5.83
C ALA A 9 -39.52 -49.98 -6.59
N VAL A 10 -38.82 -48.94 -6.16
CA VAL A 10 -38.66 -47.68 -6.89
C VAL A 10 -37.55 -47.87 -7.91
N ALA A 11 -37.86 -47.72 -9.19
CA ALA A 11 -36.87 -47.74 -10.27
C ALA A 11 -36.03 -46.46 -10.22
N LEU A 12 -34.72 -46.60 -10.01
CA LEU A 12 -33.76 -45.50 -10.04
C LEU A 12 -33.29 -45.31 -11.50
N ALA A 13 -33.82 -44.30 -12.18
CA ALA A 13 -33.31 -43.87 -13.48
C ALA A 13 -32.05 -43.02 -13.25
N ALA A 14 -30.87 -43.56 -13.56
CA ALA A 14 -29.63 -42.81 -13.56
C ALA A 14 -29.59 -41.88 -14.78
N ALA A 15 -29.74 -40.57 -14.55
CA ALA A 15 -29.48 -39.56 -15.56
C ALA A 15 -27.96 -39.44 -15.75
N LEU A 16 -27.46 -39.91 -16.89
CA LEU A 16 -26.07 -39.76 -17.29
C LEU A 16 -25.85 -38.30 -17.74
N ALA A 17 -25.34 -37.46 -16.83
CA ALA A 17 -24.92 -36.11 -17.17
C ALA A 17 -23.66 -36.19 -18.06
N LEU A 18 -23.80 -35.82 -19.33
CA LEU A 18 -22.68 -35.55 -20.22
C LEU A 18 -21.87 -34.37 -19.65
N LEU A 19 -20.72 -34.67 -19.07
CA LEU A 19 -19.68 -33.69 -18.74
C LEU A 19 -19.13 -33.13 -20.05
N VAL A 20 -19.71 -32.04 -20.55
CA VAL A 20 -19.09 -31.23 -21.59
C VAL A 20 -17.92 -30.52 -20.92
N ALA A 21 -16.70 -30.99 -21.17
CA ALA A 21 -15.51 -30.23 -20.81
C ALA A 21 -15.62 -28.86 -21.50
N PRO A 22 -15.50 -27.73 -20.77
CA PRO A 22 -15.50 -26.43 -21.42
C PRO A 22 -14.36 -26.42 -22.44
N ALA A 23 -14.67 -26.08 -23.68
CA ALA A 23 -13.66 -25.89 -24.70
C ALA A 23 -12.68 -24.82 -24.18
N SER A 24 -11.41 -25.18 -24.04
CA SER A 24 -10.34 -24.22 -23.78
C SER A 24 -10.35 -23.22 -24.93
N GLN A 25 -10.86 -22.01 -24.70
CA GLN A 25 -10.72 -20.95 -25.68
C GLN A 25 -9.21 -20.67 -25.83
N ALA A 26 -8.76 -20.58 -27.08
CA ALA A 26 -7.37 -20.24 -27.35
C ALA A 26 -7.15 -18.78 -26.95
N VAL A 27 -6.15 -18.53 -26.11
CA VAL A 27 -5.75 -17.17 -25.72
C VAL A 27 -5.32 -16.42 -26.97
N THR A 28 -5.97 -15.30 -27.26
CA THR A 28 -5.71 -14.48 -28.43
C THR A 28 -4.77 -13.35 -28.08
N THR A 29 -3.65 -13.25 -28.80
CA THR A 29 -2.65 -12.20 -28.63
C THR A 29 -2.76 -11.16 -29.73
N CYS A 30 -2.81 -9.89 -29.34
CA CYS A 30 -2.84 -8.73 -30.22
C CYS A 30 -1.57 -7.89 -30.06
N ASN A 31 -0.90 -7.55 -31.15
CA ASN A 31 0.36 -6.81 -31.15
C ASN A 31 0.15 -5.33 -31.49
N VAL A 32 0.86 -4.44 -30.77
CA VAL A 32 0.79 -2.99 -30.91
C VAL A 32 2.20 -2.37 -31.00
N PRO A 33 2.59 -1.75 -32.13
CA PRO A 33 1.92 -1.78 -33.41
C PRO A 33 2.03 -3.17 -34.06
N GLY A 34 1.01 -3.55 -34.82
CA GLY A 34 0.97 -4.82 -35.54
C GLY A 34 -0.45 -5.11 -36.01
N ASP A 35 -1.15 -5.96 -35.26
CA ASP A 35 -2.57 -6.25 -35.45
C ASP A 35 -3.43 -5.00 -35.23
N HIS A 36 -2.98 -4.13 -34.32
CA HIS A 36 -3.60 -2.86 -34.00
C HIS A 36 -2.57 -1.73 -34.10
N ALA A 37 -3.01 -0.55 -34.55
CA ALA A 37 -2.12 0.61 -34.70
C ALA A 37 -1.87 1.34 -33.37
N THR A 38 -2.81 1.25 -32.43
CA THR A 38 -2.77 1.95 -31.15
C THR A 38 -3.16 1.03 -30.00
N ILE A 39 -2.73 1.35 -28.79
CA ILE A 39 -3.07 0.57 -27.58
C ILE A 39 -4.59 0.61 -27.37
N GLN A 40 -5.21 1.77 -27.54
CA GLN A 40 -6.66 1.91 -27.41
C GLN A 40 -7.42 1.02 -28.40
N SER A 41 -6.96 0.90 -29.65
CA SER A 41 -7.67 0.06 -30.63
C SER A 41 -7.62 -1.42 -30.28
N ALA A 42 -6.54 -1.91 -29.67
CA ALA A 42 -6.45 -3.27 -29.12
C ALA A 42 -7.30 -3.41 -27.84
N ALA A 43 -7.27 -2.41 -26.94
CA ALA A 43 -8.04 -2.43 -25.70
C ALA A 43 -9.57 -2.33 -25.90
N THR A 44 -10.02 -1.88 -27.07
CA THR A 44 -11.43 -1.90 -27.48
C THR A 44 -11.83 -3.25 -28.09
N ASP A 45 -10.87 -4.02 -28.61
CA ASP A 45 -11.13 -5.31 -29.22
C ASP A 45 -11.24 -6.39 -28.14
N ALA A 46 -12.48 -6.75 -27.81
CA ALA A 46 -12.81 -7.75 -26.80
C ALA A 46 -12.32 -9.17 -27.16
N SER A 47 -11.80 -9.40 -28.37
CA SER A 47 -11.14 -10.64 -28.71
C SER A 47 -9.68 -10.70 -28.26
N CYS A 48 -9.06 -9.58 -27.89
CA CYS A 48 -7.70 -9.54 -27.37
C CYS A 48 -7.66 -9.92 -25.89
N ASP A 49 -7.18 -11.13 -25.60
CA ASP A 49 -6.90 -11.58 -24.23
C ASP A 49 -5.57 -11.01 -23.72
N ILE A 50 -4.56 -10.97 -24.59
CA ILE A 50 -3.23 -10.42 -24.30
C ILE A 50 -2.89 -9.35 -25.34
N ILE A 51 -2.56 -8.15 -24.90
CA ILE A 51 -2.15 -7.01 -25.74
C ILE A 51 -0.65 -6.77 -25.52
N LYS A 52 0.18 -7.19 -26.47
CA LYS A 52 1.63 -6.97 -26.46
C LYS A 52 1.97 -5.63 -27.11
N VAL A 53 2.49 -4.70 -26.31
CA VAL A 53 2.89 -3.37 -26.76
C VAL A 53 4.40 -3.33 -26.92
N ALA A 54 4.86 -3.04 -28.15
CA ALA A 54 6.28 -2.92 -28.47
C ALA A 54 6.91 -1.66 -27.84
N PRO A 55 8.25 -1.55 -27.79
CA PRO A 55 8.90 -0.31 -27.38
C PRO A 55 8.49 0.85 -28.27
N GLY A 56 8.20 2.00 -27.67
CA GLY A 56 7.73 3.17 -28.40
C GLY A 56 7.01 4.18 -27.51
N VAL A 57 6.75 5.36 -28.06
CA VAL A 57 5.96 6.40 -27.40
C VAL A 57 4.53 6.37 -27.93
N TYR A 58 3.58 6.16 -27.03
CA TYR A 58 2.15 6.08 -27.30
C TYR A 58 1.47 7.25 -26.59
N ASN A 59 1.15 8.29 -27.36
CA ASN A 59 0.44 9.44 -26.82
C ASN A 59 -1.06 9.12 -26.82
N GLU A 60 -1.53 8.44 -25.77
CA GLU A 60 -2.89 7.91 -25.67
C GLU A 60 -3.50 8.11 -24.27
N ASN A 61 -4.83 8.13 -24.21
CA ASN A 61 -5.61 7.84 -23.01
C ASN A 61 -6.30 6.50 -23.28
N VAL A 62 -5.87 5.43 -22.62
CA VAL A 62 -6.38 4.08 -22.86
C VAL A 62 -7.51 3.78 -21.89
N THR A 63 -8.67 3.43 -22.40
CA THR A 63 -9.81 2.91 -21.64
C THR A 63 -9.95 1.42 -21.94
N VAL A 64 -9.95 0.61 -20.88
CA VAL A 64 -10.00 -0.86 -20.94
C VAL A 64 -11.37 -1.33 -20.48
N THR A 65 -12.13 -1.97 -21.36
CA THR A 65 -13.56 -2.32 -21.14
C THR A 65 -13.84 -3.81 -21.06
N HIS A 66 -12.83 -4.66 -21.15
CA HIS A 66 -12.91 -6.10 -20.96
C HIS A 66 -11.69 -6.60 -20.17
N SER A 67 -11.78 -7.81 -19.61
CA SER A 67 -10.65 -8.45 -18.94
C SER A 67 -9.57 -8.79 -19.97
N CYS A 68 -8.34 -8.35 -19.72
CA CYS A 68 -7.19 -8.62 -20.55
C CYS A 68 -5.88 -8.33 -19.80
N GLU A 69 -4.79 -8.87 -20.33
CA GLU A 69 -3.43 -8.49 -19.96
C GLU A 69 -2.91 -7.48 -20.98
N ILE A 70 -2.48 -6.31 -20.53
CA ILE A 70 -1.83 -5.30 -21.36
C ILE A 70 -0.36 -5.25 -20.93
N ASP A 71 0.49 -5.69 -21.83
CA ASP A 71 1.92 -5.88 -21.60
C ASP A 71 2.70 -4.82 -22.36
N GLY A 72 3.36 -3.94 -21.61
CA GLY A 72 4.39 -3.09 -22.13
C GLY A 72 5.61 -3.89 -22.57
N ALA A 73 6.53 -3.23 -23.25
CA ALA A 73 7.77 -3.83 -23.73
C ALA A 73 8.65 -4.44 -22.63
N GLN A 74 8.38 -4.11 -21.36
CA GLN A 74 9.08 -4.60 -20.19
C GLN A 74 8.18 -5.45 -19.27
N ALA A 75 7.08 -6.00 -19.79
CA ALA A 75 6.23 -6.89 -19.01
C ALA A 75 7.04 -8.04 -18.40
N GLY A 76 6.76 -8.35 -17.13
CA GLY A 76 7.51 -9.32 -16.33
C GLY A 76 8.90 -8.88 -15.85
N ASN A 77 9.43 -7.73 -16.32
CA ASN A 77 10.74 -7.23 -15.90
C ASN A 77 10.60 -6.18 -14.79
N PRO A 78 11.32 -6.32 -13.65
CA PRO A 78 11.24 -5.36 -12.56
C PRO A 78 11.64 -3.95 -13.00
N PHE A 79 11.07 -2.92 -12.38
CA PHE A 79 11.44 -1.52 -12.67
C PHE A 79 12.92 -1.21 -12.39
N SER A 80 13.55 -1.96 -11.48
CA SER A 80 14.95 -1.74 -11.11
C SER A 80 15.88 -1.96 -12.32
N GLY A 81 16.70 -0.96 -12.63
CA GLY A 81 17.61 -0.98 -13.78
C GLY A 81 16.97 -0.53 -15.10
N ARG A 82 15.65 -0.32 -15.14
CA ARG A 82 14.97 0.32 -16.27
C ARG A 82 15.12 1.84 -16.19
N THR A 83 15.04 2.49 -17.35
CA THR A 83 15.11 3.96 -17.46
C THR A 83 13.78 4.47 -17.97
N SER A 84 13.11 5.33 -17.19
CA SER A 84 11.85 5.98 -17.56
C SER A 84 11.91 6.61 -18.95
N GLY A 85 11.09 6.11 -19.87
CA GLY A 85 11.01 6.61 -21.24
C GLY A 85 12.22 6.28 -22.11
N GLY A 86 13.05 5.32 -21.69
CA GLY A 86 14.16 4.81 -22.48
C GLY A 86 13.71 4.08 -23.75
N PRO A 87 14.63 3.79 -24.67
CA PRO A 87 14.30 3.18 -25.97
C PRO A 87 13.71 1.77 -25.89
N GLY A 88 13.84 1.08 -24.75
CA GLY A 88 13.25 -0.24 -24.51
C GLY A 88 11.89 -0.20 -23.82
N GLU A 89 11.32 0.98 -23.58
CA GLU A 89 10.04 1.14 -22.87
C GLU A 89 8.87 1.33 -23.84
N SER A 90 7.71 0.78 -23.49
CA SER A 90 6.43 1.29 -24.00
C SER A 90 6.03 2.46 -23.11
N THR A 91 6.15 3.68 -23.63
CA THR A 91 5.88 4.90 -22.89
C THR A 91 4.51 5.43 -23.24
N VAL A 92 3.57 5.39 -22.31
CA VAL A 92 2.27 6.03 -22.45
C VAL A 92 2.34 7.45 -21.90
N ASN A 93 2.05 8.44 -22.73
CA ASN A 93 2.20 9.85 -22.40
C ASN A 93 0.92 10.67 -22.69
N SER A 94 0.90 11.91 -22.21
CA SER A 94 -0.24 12.82 -22.41
C SER A 94 -0.37 13.34 -23.83
N THR A 95 -1.60 13.28 -24.37
CA THR A 95 -2.09 14.13 -25.47
C THR A 95 -3.00 15.25 -24.99
N SER A 96 -3.50 15.18 -23.75
CA SER A 96 -4.56 16.07 -23.27
C SER A 96 -3.96 17.29 -22.58
N THR A 97 -4.26 18.46 -23.11
CA THR A 97 -3.85 19.75 -22.54
C THR A 97 -4.85 20.29 -21.51
N VAL A 98 -6.02 19.66 -21.34
CA VAL A 98 -7.12 20.13 -20.49
C VAL A 98 -7.91 18.95 -19.89
N GLY A 99 -8.16 18.98 -18.59
CA GLY A 99 -9.09 18.09 -17.89
C GLY A 99 -8.42 16.89 -17.20
N SER A 100 -9.12 16.35 -16.20
CA SER A 100 -8.67 15.15 -15.47
C SER A 100 -8.69 13.94 -16.41
N SER A 101 -7.53 13.47 -16.87
CA SER A 101 -7.41 12.34 -17.79
C SER A 101 -6.32 11.39 -17.34
N ALA A 102 -6.72 10.20 -16.88
CA ALA A 102 -5.78 9.11 -16.60
C ALA A 102 -5.17 8.56 -17.89
N ARG A 103 -3.95 8.00 -17.82
CA ARG A 103 -3.32 7.32 -18.97
C ARG A 103 -3.98 5.97 -19.22
N PHE A 104 -4.27 5.23 -18.16
CA PHE A 104 -5.12 4.04 -18.21
C PHE A 104 -6.34 4.24 -17.34
N THR A 105 -7.51 3.92 -17.89
CA THR A 105 -8.80 3.85 -17.19
C THR A 105 -9.32 2.43 -17.28
N ILE A 106 -9.34 1.73 -16.16
CA ILE A 106 -9.80 0.34 -16.08
C ILE A 106 -11.29 0.32 -15.70
N LEU A 107 -12.11 -0.20 -16.62
CA LEU A 107 -13.57 -0.34 -16.51
C LEU A 107 -14.01 -1.82 -16.59
N ALA A 108 -13.10 -2.76 -16.37
CA ALA A 108 -13.37 -4.19 -16.36
C ALA A 108 -12.57 -4.88 -15.25
N ILE A 109 -13.10 -6.01 -14.78
CA ILE A 109 -12.43 -6.89 -13.82
C ILE A 109 -11.20 -7.55 -14.44
N ASP A 110 -10.29 -8.04 -13.59
CA ASP A 110 -9.19 -8.91 -14.00
C ASP A 110 -8.35 -8.31 -15.15
N VAL A 111 -8.05 -7.01 -15.06
CA VAL A 111 -7.17 -6.32 -16.01
C VAL A 111 -5.76 -6.22 -15.42
N THR A 112 -4.76 -6.65 -16.18
CA THR A 112 -3.35 -6.48 -15.82
C THR A 112 -2.70 -5.40 -16.67
N ILE A 113 -1.98 -4.48 -16.04
CA ILE A 113 -1.10 -3.50 -16.68
C ILE A 113 0.34 -3.77 -16.22
N ASP A 114 1.16 -4.33 -17.10
CA ASP A 114 2.53 -4.75 -16.77
C ASP A 114 3.58 -4.01 -17.64
N GLY A 115 4.66 -3.53 -17.02
CA GLY A 115 5.88 -3.23 -17.76
C GLY A 115 5.88 -1.96 -18.60
N PHE A 116 5.07 -0.95 -18.27
CA PHE A 116 5.06 0.34 -18.95
C PHE A 116 5.93 1.39 -18.27
N THR A 117 6.32 2.42 -19.03
CA THR A 117 6.52 3.76 -18.47
C THR A 117 5.23 4.55 -18.68
N ILE A 118 4.67 5.15 -17.62
CA ILE A 118 3.43 5.90 -17.65
C ILE A 118 3.71 7.33 -17.17
N LYS A 119 3.44 8.32 -18.03
CA LYS A 119 3.65 9.75 -17.74
C LYS A 119 2.40 10.57 -17.89
N ASN A 120 2.18 11.53 -17.00
CA ASN A 120 1.04 12.44 -17.09
C ASN A 120 1.40 13.83 -16.56
N ASN A 121 1.93 14.68 -17.43
CA ASN A 121 2.19 16.07 -17.12
C ASN A 121 1.01 16.92 -17.62
N ALA A 122 0.00 17.13 -16.77
CA ALA A 122 -1.14 17.98 -17.08
C ALA A 122 -0.68 19.43 -17.25
N ASN A 123 -1.12 20.09 -18.32
CA ASN A 123 -0.47 21.33 -18.79
C ASN A 123 -1.16 22.61 -18.29
N THR A 124 -2.43 22.53 -17.87
CA THR A 124 -3.21 23.73 -17.50
C THR A 124 -4.18 23.53 -16.34
N LEU A 125 -5.15 22.63 -16.47
CA LEU A 125 -6.25 22.44 -15.50
C LEU A 125 -6.62 20.95 -15.36
N GLY A 126 -6.92 20.52 -14.14
CA GLY A 126 -7.37 19.17 -13.80
C GLY A 126 -6.37 18.34 -13.00
N ALA A 127 -6.81 17.15 -12.61
CA ALA A 127 -5.97 16.19 -11.93
C ALA A 127 -5.04 15.47 -12.91
N ALA A 128 -3.83 15.13 -12.44
CA ALA A 128 -2.92 14.26 -13.17
C ALA A 128 -2.97 12.85 -12.56
N THR A 129 -3.39 11.87 -13.35
CA THR A 129 -3.49 10.47 -12.90
C THR A 129 -2.74 9.54 -13.85
N GLY A 130 -1.93 8.63 -13.33
CA GLY A 130 -1.30 7.59 -14.14
C GLY A 130 -2.33 6.53 -14.54
N VAL A 131 -2.69 5.68 -13.59
CA VAL A 131 -3.71 4.63 -13.74
C VAL A 131 -4.89 4.94 -12.82
N VAL A 132 -6.11 4.89 -13.37
CA VAL A 132 -7.34 4.87 -12.57
C VAL A 132 -8.05 3.54 -12.71
N VAL A 133 -8.40 2.93 -11.59
CA VAL A 133 -9.25 1.74 -11.51
C VAL A 133 -10.61 2.19 -11.01
N LYS A 134 -11.65 2.02 -11.82
CA LYS A 134 -13.01 2.42 -11.45
C LYS A 134 -13.67 1.33 -10.62
N GLY A 135 -14.81 1.60 -9.98
CA GLY A 135 -15.46 0.66 -9.07
C GLY A 135 -15.90 -0.70 -9.66
N VAL A 136 -15.84 -0.88 -10.98
CA VAL A 136 -16.05 -2.17 -11.65
C VAL A 136 -14.75 -2.93 -11.93
N GLY A 137 -13.60 -2.29 -11.73
CA GLY A 137 -12.27 -2.81 -12.03
C GLY A 137 -11.69 -3.68 -10.92
N ASN A 138 -12.51 -4.57 -10.36
CA ASN A 138 -12.06 -5.48 -9.30
C ASN A 138 -10.92 -6.36 -9.80
N ASP A 139 -10.05 -6.75 -8.86
CA ASP A 139 -8.96 -7.70 -9.12
C ASP A 139 -7.94 -7.23 -10.18
N ALA A 140 -7.94 -5.93 -10.50
CA ALA A 140 -6.95 -5.34 -11.39
C ALA A 140 -5.53 -5.47 -10.80
N VAL A 141 -4.55 -5.68 -11.67
CA VAL A 141 -3.12 -5.79 -11.32
C VAL A 141 -2.34 -4.70 -12.03
N ILE A 142 -1.71 -3.81 -11.27
CA ILE A 142 -0.80 -2.78 -11.76
C ILE A 142 0.60 -3.18 -11.31
N VAL A 143 1.43 -3.68 -12.24
CA VAL A 143 2.70 -4.34 -11.86
C VAL A 143 3.89 -3.93 -12.74
N ASN A 144 5.07 -3.84 -12.13
CA ASN A 144 6.33 -3.52 -12.82
C ASN A 144 6.28 -2.24 -13.68
N ASN A 145 5.45 -1.26 -13.35
CA ASN A 145 5.39 -0.02 -14.11
C ASN A 145 6.33 1.03 -13.51
N ILE A 146 6.80 1.95 -14.36
CA ILE A 146 7.41 3.21 -13.94
C ILE A 146 6.36 4.32 -14.15
N LEU A 147 5.74 4.79 -13.07
CA LEU A 147 4.82 5.92 -13.08
C LEU A 147 5.62 7.18 -12.71
N ASP A 148 5.91 8.00 -13.71
CA ASP A 148 6.86 9.10 -13.61
C ASP A 148 6.26 10.40 -14.14
N THR A 149 6.61 11.53 -13.51
CA THR A 149 6.17 12.86 -13.96
C THR A 149 4.64 12.91 -14.04
N ILE A 150 4.01 12.53 -12.94
CA ILE A 150 2.57 12.66 -12.74
C ILE A 150 2.33 14.01 -12.07
N THR A 151 2.18 15.05 -12.89
CA THR A 151 2.26 16.43 -12.42
C THR A 151 1.10 17.28 -12.91
N THR A 152 0.60 18.18 -12.07
CA THR A 152 -0.38 19.20 -12.47
C THR A 152 -0.05 20.57 -11.86
N PRO A 153 -0.06 21.66 -12.66
CA PRO A 153 0.09 23.03 -12.16
C PRO A 153 -1.22 23.63 -11.64
N ASP A 154 -2.35 22.91 -11.77
CA ASP A 154 -3.66 23.43 -11.38
C ASP A 154 -3.68 23.76 -9.87
N THR A 155 -4.10 24.98 -9.55
CA THR A 155 -4.20 25.48 -8.18
C THR A 155 -5.62 25.42 -7.63
N SER A 156 -6.61 25.12 -8.49
CA SER A 156 -8.01 24.94 -8.13
C SER A 156 -8.23 23.66 -7.33
N SER A 157 -9.47 23.42 -6.88
CA SER A 157 -9.83 22.21 -6.15
C SER A 157 -9.46 20.90 -6.87
N ASN A 158 -9.32 20.92 -8.19
CA ASN A 158 -9.07 19.74 -9.01
C ASN A 158 -7.58 19.43 -9.20
N GLY A 159 -6.69 20.33 -8.79
CA GLY A 159 -5.24 20.21 -9.00
C GLY A 159 -4.54 19.23 -8.05
N THR A 160 -4.89 17.96 -8.18
CA THR A 160 -4.31 16.84 -7.44
C THR A 160 -3.54 15.90 -8.37
N ALA A 161 -2.54 15.20 -7.85
CA ALA A 161 -1.75 14.25 -8.64
C ALA A 161 -1.69 12.89 -7.94
N GLN A 162 -1.92 11.81 -8.70
CA GLN A 162 -1.88 10.43 -8.20
C GLN A 162 -1.26 9.49 -9.23
N ALA A 163 -0.23 8.72 -8.88
CA ALA A 163 0.26 7.69 -9.81
C ALA A 163 -0.80 6.60 -10.04
N VAL A 164 -1.39 6.07 -8.96
CA VAL A 164 -2.52 5.14 -9.02
C VAL A 164 -3.70 5.69 -8.22
N TYR A 165 -4.90 5.63 -8.81
CA TYR A 165 -6.15 6.00 -8.16
C TYR A 165 -7.19 4.87 -8.24
N LEU A 166 -7.66 4.39 -7.09
CA LEU A 166 -8.80 3.48 -7.00
C LEU A 166 -10.06 4.30 -6.75
N GLU A 167 -10.86 4.51 -7.78
CA GLU A 167 -12.04 5.36 -7.76
C GLU A 167 -13.32 4.55 -7.59
N ASN A 168 -14.22 5.00 -6.73
CA ASN A 168 -15.53 4.38 -6.48
C ASN A 168 -15.51 2.95 -5.93
N GLY A 169 -14.40 2.54 -5.30
CA GLY A 169 -14.37 1.32 -4.51
C GLY A 169 -14.20 0.01 -5.29
N PRO A 170 -13.15 -0.17 -6.12
CA PRO A 170 -12.80 -1.50 -6.60
C PRO A 170 -12.19 -2.31 -5.46
N ASP A 171 -12.50 -3.60 -5.43
CA ASP A 171 -11.98 -4.60 -4.49
C ASP A 171 -10.83 -5.39 -5.12
N GLY A 172 -9.96 -5.98 -4.29
CA GLY A 172 -8.97 -6.97 -4.72
C GLY A 172 -7.82 -6.44 -5.59
N VAL A 173 -7.72 -5.12 -5.76
CA VAL A 173 -6.69 -4.51 -6.63
C VAL A 173 -5.30 -4.72 -6.05
N ASN A 174 -4.38 -5.20 -6.89
CA ASN A 174 -2.98 -5.42 -6.54
C ASN A 174 -2.09 -4.37 -7.24
N ILE A 175 -1.36 -3.60 -6.47
CA ILE A 175 -0.42 -2.57 -6.94
C ILE A 175 0.97 -3.03 -6.51
N GLU A 176 1.70 -3.65 -7.43
CA GLU A 176 2.89 -4.43 -7.09
C GLU A 176 4.15 -4.01 -7.84
N ASN A 177 5.28 -3.91 -7.15
CA ASN A 177 6.59 -3.73 -7.78
C ASN A 177 6.63 -2.58 -8.81
N ASN A 178 5.96 -1.46 -8.55
CA ASN A 178 6.03 -0.28 -9.39
C ASN A 178 7.04 0.73 -8.83
N GLU A 179 7.67 1.50 -9.71
CA GLU A 179 8.33 2.76 -9.34
C GLU A 179 7.32 3.91 -9.53
N MET A 180 7.11 4.72 -8.51
CA MET A 180 6.21 5.88 -8.54
C MET A 180 7.02 7.11 -8.14
N LYS A 181 7.34 7.98 -9.10
CA LYS A 181 8.25 9.09 -8.87
C LYS A 181 7.87 10.39 -9.57
N ASN A 182 8.44 11.49 -9.08
CA ASN A 182 8.23 12.84 -9.59
C ASN A 182 6.73 13.17 -9.69
N ILE A 183 5.99 12.89 -8.61
CA ILE A 183 4.56 13.15 -8.53
C ILE A 183 4.38 14.52 -7.87
N SER A 184 3.76 15.47 -8.56
CA SER A 184 3.70 16.85 -8.04
C SER A 184 2.39 17.56 -8.31
N SER A 185 1.86 18.24 -7.31
CA SER A 185 0.70 19.12 -7.48
C SER A 185 0.71 20.29 -6.52
N ASN A 186 -0.04 21.34 -6.85
CA ASN A 186 -0.23 22.45 -5.93
C ASN A 186 -1.07 22.03 -4.71
N ARG A 187 -2.09 21.16 -4.89
CA ARG A 187 -2.86 20.57 -3.79
C ARG A 187 -2.18 19.31 -3.28
N SER A 188 -2.90 18.19 -3.16
CA SER A 188 -2.34 16.94 -2.63
C SER A 188 -1.72 16.11 -3.74
N ALA A 189 -0.56 15.51 -3.44
CA ALA A 189 0.15 14.59 -4.32
C ALA A 189 0.30 13.24 -3.63
N LYS A 190 0.10 12.15 -4.37
CA LYS A 190 0.00 10.80 -3.81
C LYS A 190 0.66 9.78 -4.75
N GLY A 191 1.41 8.82 -4.21
CA GLY A 191 1.75 7.61 -4.97
C GLY A 191 0.46 6.84 -5.30
N VAL A 192 -0.22 6.39 -4.25
CA VAL A 192 -1.49 5.65 -4.34
C VAL A 192 -2.60 6.39 -3.60
N LEU A 193 -3.74 6.57 -4.25
CA LEU A 193 -5.00 7.00 -3.64
C LEU A 193 -6.03 5.87 -3.68
N ILE A 194 -6.53 5.46 -2.52
CA ILE A 194 -7.55 4.42 -2.37
C ILE A 194 -8.87 5.08 -1.96
N GLY A 195 -9.76 5.23 -2.94
CA GLY A 195 -11.07 5.88 -2.81
C GLY A 195 -11.02 7.36 -2.46
N ASP A 196 -12.21 7.94 -2.34
CA ASP A 196 -12.41 9.33 -1.97
C ASP A 196 -13.64 9.50 -1.07
N SER A 197 -13.95 10.75 -0.73
CA SER A 197 -15.07 11.11 0.14
C SER A 197 -16.46 10.87 -0.45
N ALA A 198 -16.57 10.49 -1.72
CA ALA A 198 -17.82 10.28 -2.44
C ALA A 198 -18.00 8.84 -2.95
N ALA A 199 -17.03 7.95 -2.69
CA ALA A 199 -17.07 6.56 -3.13
C ALA A 199 -18.35 5.84 -2.63
N PRO A 200 -19.11 5.16 -3.52
CA PRO A 200 -20.33 4.45 -3.14
C PRO A 200 -20.08 3.06 -2.56
N SER A 201 -18.86 2.53 -2.72
CA SER A 201 -18.45 1.18 -2.33
C SER A 201 -17.10 1.21 -1.62
N PRO A 202 -16.82 0.25 -0.72
CA PRO A 202 -15.50 0.10 -0.09
C PRO A 202 -14.42 -0.32 -1.08
N SER A 203 -13.15 -0.30 -0.67
CA SER A 203 -12.01 -0.86 -1.41
C SER A 203 -11.34 -1.96 -0.60
N ASN A 204 -11.96 -3.13 -0.53
CA ASN A 204 -11.51 -4.25 0.30
C ASN A 204 -10.39 -5.04 -0.37
N ASN A 205 -9.55 -5.67 0.47
CA ASN A 205 -8.49 -6.58 0.06
C ASN A 205 -7.51 -5.99 -0.97
N VAL A 206 -7.37 -4.67 -0.98
CA VAL A 206 -6.36 -3.99 -1.80
C VAL A 206 -4.98 -4.30 -1.24
N GLN A 207 -4.04 -4.58 -2.13
CA GLN A 207 -2.64 -4.81 -1.78
C GLN A 207 -1.76 -3.76 -2.46
N VAL A 208 -0.94 -3.07 -1.67
CA VAL A 208 0.12 -2.18 -2.15
C VAL A 208 1.45 -2.78 -1.71
N LYS A 209 2.17 -3.42 -2.64
CA LYS A 209 3.29 -4.29 -2.28
C LYS A 209 4.55 -4.08 -3.11
N GLY A 210 5.72 -4.00 -2.47
CA GLY A 210 7.00 -4.00 -3.19
C GLY A 210 7.25 -2.77 -4.05
N ASN A 211 6.48 -1.69 -3.89
CA ASN A 211 6.62 -0.48 -4.70
C ASN A 211 7.74 0.41 -4.14
N SER A 212 8.42 1.13 -5.03
CA SER A 212 9.25 2.28 -4.66
C SER A 212 8.46 3.56 -4.93
N ILE A 213 8.11 4.31 -3.89
CA ILE A 213 7.30 5.53 -3.98
C ILE A 213 8.15 6.68 -3.47
N HIS A 214 8.60 7.57 -4.36
CA HIS A 214 9.50 8.64 -3.98
C HIS A 214 9.30 9.94 -4.74
N ASP A 215 9.90 11.02 -4.25
CA ASP A 215 9.84 12.34 -4.88
C ASP A 215 8.39 12.80 -5.14
N VAL A 216 7.56 12.68 -4.11
CA VAL A 216 6.16 13.14 -4.12
C VAL A 216 6.10 14.53 -3.49
N THR A 217 5.61 15.52 -4.22
CA THR A 217 5.58 16.92 -3.79
C THR A 217 4.17 17.49 -3.78
N SER A 218 3.75 18.00 -2.62
CA SER A 218 2.52 18.77 -2.44
C SER A 218 2.87 20.18 -1.95
N THR A 219 2.43 21.23 -2.66
CA THR A 219 2.81 22.60 -2.29
C THR A 219 1.96 23.21 -1.18
N THR A 220 0.65 22.95 -1.15
CA THR A 220 -0.28 23.64 -0.24
C THR A 220 -1.13 22.70 0.62
N ARG A 221 -0.89 21.38 0.54
CA ARG A 221 -1.66 20.33 1.24
C ARG A 221 -0.73 19.21 1.72
N GLY A 222 -1.20 17.97 1.65
CA GLY A 222 -0.48 16.78 2.08
C GLY A 222 0.20 16.04 0.93
N ALA A 223 1.43 15.62 1.17
CA ALA A 223 2.12 14.62 0.36
C ALA A 223 1.95 13.23 1.00
N TYR A 224 1.66 12.23 0.17
CA TYR A 224 1.42 10.86 0.62
C TYR A 224 2.16 9.84 -0.25
N GLY A 225 2.69 8.78 0.36
CA GLY A 225 3.04 7.58 -0.38
C GLY A 225 1.77 6.81 -0.74
N VAL A 226 1.03 6.41 0.29
CA VAL A 226 -0.29 5.76 0.18
C VAL A 226 -1.30 6.54 1.01
N SER A 227 -2.46 6.83 0.43
CA SER A 227 -3.56 7.48 1.14
C SER A 227 -4.84 6.70 0.92
N MET A 228 -5.47 6.29 2.01
CA MET A 228 -6.76 5.64 2.00
C MET A 228 -7.81 6.64 2.46
N GLY A 229 -8.66 7.07 1.53
CA GLY A 229 -9.66 8.11 1.71
C GLY A 229 -11.10 7.68 1.39
N ASN A 230 -11.31 6.39 1.06
CA ASN A 230 -12.62 5.84 0.74
C ASN A 230 -13.59 6.00 1.91
N ILE A 231 -14.67 6.77 1.74
CA ILE A 231 -15.67 7.01 2.79
C ILE A 231 -16.33 5.72 3.32
N MET A 232 -16.41 4.69 2.49
CA MET A 232 -16.94 3.37 2.85
C MET A 232 -15.91 2.45 3.51
N GLY A 233 -14.65 2.87 3.58
CA GLY A 233 -13.55 2.13 4.18
C GLY A 233 -12.85 1.15 3.25
N ALA A 234 -11.85 0.46 3.81
CA ALA A 234 -11.04 -0.55 3.11
C ALA A 234 -10.65 -1.67 4.08
N SER A 235 -11.45 -2.74 4.14
CA SER A 235 -11.15 -3.89 4.99
C SER A 235 -10.08 -4.78 4.37
N GLY A 236 -9.16 -5.31 5.17
CA GLY A 236 -8.11 -6.21 4.71
C GLY A 236 -7.05 -5.53 3.83
N LEU A 237 -6.93 -4.21 3.89
CA LEU A 237 -5.87 -3.45 3.21
C LEU A 237 -4.49 -3.94 3.67
N MET A 238 -3.62 -4.26 2.72
CA MET A 238 -2.23 -4.63 2.99
C MET A 238 -1.27 -3.66 2.31
N ILE A 239 -0.35 -3.09 3.08
CA ILE A 239 0.72 -2.21 2.59
C ILE A 239 2.05 -2.85 3.00
N LEU A 240 2.69 -3.54 2.07
CA LEU A 240 3.76 -4.48 2.36
C LEU A 240 5.04 -4.17 1.58
N LYS A 241 6.21 -4.20 2.23
CA LYS A 241 7.50 -4.18 1.50
C LYS A 241 7.70 -2.99 0.56
N ASN A 242 7.04 -1.87 0.81
CA ASN A 242 7.24 -0.66 0.00
C ASN A 242 8.43 0.14 0.54
N ASP A 243 9.15 0.79 -0.35
CA ASP A 243 10.13 1.83 -0.01
C ASP A 243 9.51 3.19 -0.30
N ILE A 244 9.21 3.95 0.75
CA ILE A 244 8.54 5.26 0.66
C ILE A 244 9.51 6.32 1.16
N THR A 245 9.99 7.18 0.26
CA THR A 245 11.02 8.18 0.60
C THR A 245 10.80 9.51 -0.11
N ASN A 246 11.52 10.55 0.29
CA ASN A 246 11.48 11.88 -0.31
C ASN A 246 10.06 12.43 -0.53
N LEU A 247 9.21 12.36 0.50
CA LEU A 247 7.92 13.04 0.47
C LEU A 247 8.13 14.50 0.88
N ASN A 248 7.63 15.44 0.08
CA ASN A 248 7.81 16.87 0.27
C ASN A 248 6.43 17.52 0.42
N GLY A 249 6.06 17.88 1.64
CA GLY A 249 4.73 18.43 1.95
C GLY A 249 4.80 19.87 2.42
N GLY A 250 4.04 20.75 1.79
CA GLY A 250 3.92 22.15 2.20
C GLY A 250 3.17 22.35 3.51
N CYS A 251 2.25 21.45 3.86
CA CYS A 251 1.46 21.56 5.09
C CYS A 251 1.51 20.30 5.98
N TRP A 252 1.48 19.11 5.41
CA TRP A 252 1.66 17.87 6.17
C TRP A 252 2.23 16.76 5.29
N ILE A 253 2.73 15.72 5.94
CA ILE A 253 3.17 14.49 5.27
C ILE A 253 2.64 13.30 6.04
N HIS A 254 1.91 12.42 5.35
CA HIS A 254 1.59 11.09 5.85
C HIS A 254 2.08 10.07 4.84
N ALA A 255 3.17 9.35 5.14
CA ALA A 255 3.69 8.37 4.19
C ALA A 255 2.65 7.29 3.87
N ILE A 256 1.92 6.86 4.89
CA ILE A 256 0.75 6.00 4.84
C ILE A 256 -0.35 6.68 5.68
N GLY A 257 -1.34 7.29 5.03
CA GLY A 257 -2.42 8.02 5.67
C GLY A 257 -3.75 7.26 5.64
N MET A 258 -4.27 6.88 6.81
CA MET A 258 -5.56 6.22 7.00
C MET A 258 -6.62 7.27 7.38
N GLU A 259 -7.19 7.90 6.35
CA GLU A 259 -8.14 9.02 6.48
C GLU A 259 -9.57 8.56 6.72
N ARG A 260 -9.83 7.25 6.69
CA ARG A 260 -11.11 6.55 6.85
C ARG A 260 -10.90 5.20 7.53
N ASP A 261 -11.96 4.40 7.69
CA ASP A 261 -11.89 3.12 8.40
C ASP A 261 -11.15 2.02 7.62
N THR A 262 -10.24 1.31 8.30
CA THR A 262 -9.49 0.17 7.71
C THR A 262 -9.45 -1.03 8.65
N PRO A 263 -10.54 -1.79 8.77
CA PRO A 263 -10.54 -3.02 9.56
C PRO A 263 -9.47 -4.01 9.08
N SER A 264 -8.73 -4.62 10.01
CA SER A 264 -7.70 -5.62 9.72
C SER A 264 -6.56 -5.12 8.81
N LEU A 265 -6.22 -3.83 8.89
CA LEU A 265 -5.08 -3.24 8.19
C LEU A 265 -3.77 -3.95 8.56
N VAL A 266 -2.95 -4.27 7.55
CA VAL A 266 -1.58 -4.73 7.74
C VAL A 266 -0.62 -3.77 7.06
N VAL A 267 0.31 -3.19 7.83
CA VAL A 267 1.43 -2.39 7.34
C VAL A 267 2.71 -3.07 7.79
N MET A 268 3.41 -3.75 6.88
CA MET A 268 4.53 -4.60 7.26
C MET A 268 5.71 -4.55 6.29
N ASP A 269 6.92 -4.68 6.83
CA ASP A 269 8.16 -4.74 6.07
C ASP A 269 8.44 -3.50 5.18
N ASN A 270 7.79 -2.35 5.45
CA ASN A 270 8.02 -1.14 4.67
C ASN A 270 9.26 -0.38 5.17
N ASN A 271 9.95 0.27 4.25
CA ASN A 271 10.99 1.25 4.55
C ASN A 271 10.43 2.66 4.35
N ILE A 272 10.54 3.52 5.36
CA ILE A 272 9.99 4.88 5.31
C ILE A 272 11.05 5.87 5.81
N SER A 273 11.42 6.82 4.95
CA SER A 273 12.46 7.81 5.23
C SER A 273 12.15 9.18 4.59
N ALA A 274 12.94 10.19 4.93
CA ALA A 274 12.94 11.52 4.29
C ALA A 274 11.54 12.17 4.11
N LEU A 275 10.84 12.39 5.23
CA LEU A 275 9.59 13.16 5.27
C LEU A 275 9.89 14.65 5.46
N ASN A 276 9.97 15.38 4.35
CA ASN A 276 10.48 16.75 4.25
C ASN A 276 9.35 17.80 4.30
N THR A 277 9.08 18.33 5.48
CA THR A 277 8.15 19.45 5.66
C THR A 277 8.64 20.42 6.73
N GLY A 278 8.16 21.67 6.70
CA GLY A 278 8.30 22.60 7.82
C GLY A 278 7.28 22.37 8.94
N SER A 279 6.21 21.61 8.67
CA SER A 279 5.12 21.34 9.61
C SER A 279 5.49 20.33 10.69
N LEU A 280 4.79 20.36 11.83
CA LEU A 280 4.88 19.32 12.85
C LEU A 280 4.11 18.05 12.46
N ASP A 281 3.18 18.17 11.51
CA ASP A 281 2.40 17.03 11.01
C ASP A 281 3.21 16.28 9.94
N ARG A 282 4.09 15.41 10.43
CA ARG A 282 4.93 14.53 9.61
C ARG A 282 4.97 13.14 10.24
N THR A 283 4.31 12.20 9.58
CA THR A 283 4.02 10.89 10.15
C THR A 283 4.25 9.80 9.11
N ALA A 284 4.91 8.70 9.47
CA ALA A 284 5.01 7.53 8.62
C ALA A 284 3.64 6.83 8.49
N VAL A 285 3.03 6.40 9.58
CA VAL A 285 1.70 5.77 9.58
C VAL A 285 0.72 6.59 10.43
N TRP A 286 -0.26 7.22 9.78
CA TRP A 286 -1.23 8.13 10.40
C TRP A 286 -2.65 7.55 10.39
N PHE A 287 -3.34 7.62 11.54
CA PHE A 287 -4.74 7.22 11.69
C PHE A 287 -5.59 8.43 12.10
N GLU A 288 -6.49 8.90 11.23
CA GLU A 288 -7.29 10.11 11.50
C GLU A 288 -8.76 9.81 11.83
N SER A 289 -9.48 9.20 10.87
CA SER A 289 -10.91 8.90 10.97
C SER A 289 -11.13 7.39 10.81
N ASN A 290 -10.48 6.61 11.67
CA ASN A 290 -10.37 5.17 11.54
C ASN A 290 -10.81 4.46 12.83
N PRO A 291 -12.12 4.25 13.07
CA PRO A 291 -12.59 3.63 14.32
C PRO A 291 -12.06 2.21 14.55
N SER A 292 -11.62 1.51 13.49
CA SER A 292 -11.05 0.17 13.57
C SER A 292 -9.53 0.14 13.75
N PHE A 293 -8.87 1.26 14.06
CA PHE A 293 -7.40 1.33 14.19
C PHE A 293 -6.83 0.32 15.19
N GLY A 294 -7.60 -0.09 16.21
CA GLY A 294 -7.20 -1.12 17.17
C GLY A 294 -7.04 -2.52 16.58
N SER A 295 -7.52 -2.75 15.35
CA SER A 295 -7.31 -4.00 14.59
C SER A 295 -6.07 -3.98 13.69
N ALA A 296 -5.39 -2.83 13.59
CA ALA A 296 -4.26 -2.66 12.70
C ALA A 296 -2.99 -3.32 13.25
N LEU A 297 -2.27 -4.01 12.36
CA LEU A 297 -0.93 -4.52 12.59
C LEU A 297 0.07 -3.67 11.82
N VAL A 298 0.91 -2.92 12.52
CA VAL A 298 2.02 -2.15 11.96
C VAL A 298 3.31 -2.76 12.51
N HIS A 299 4.01 -3.58 11.72
CA HIS A 299 5.06 -4.46 12.24
C HIS A 299 6.25 -4.57 11.27
N ASN A 300 7.46 -4.82 11.76
CA ASN A 300 8.68 -4.98 10.94
C ASN A 300 8.96 -3.84 9.95
N ASN A 301 8.45 -2.64 10.19
CA ASN A 301 8.76 -1.49 9.35
C ASN A 301 10.05 -0.81 9.84
N ASN A 302 10.79 -0.23 8.90
CA ASN A 302 11.92 0.64 9.16
C ASN A 302 11.45 2.10 9.06
N PHE A 303 11.29 2.75 10.22
CA PHE A 303 11.04 4.18 10.30
C PHE A 303 12.37 4.91 10.46
N ASP A 304 13.09 5.11 9.36
CA ASP A 304 14.37 5.83 9.31
C ASP A 304 14.15 7.35 9.37
N LEU A 305 13.54 7.77 10.48
CA LEU A 305 13.08 9.13 10.75
C LEU A 305 13.76 9.70 11.98
N THR A 306 13.84 11.02 12.08
CA THR A 306 14.35 11.70 13.27
C THR A 306 13.26 11.81 14.35
N PRO A 307 13.60 12.16 15.60
CA PRO A 307 12.61 12.46 16.64
C PRO A 307 11.66 13.64 16.36
N ALA A 308 11.83 14.34 15.24
CA ALA A 308 10.91 15.39 14.81
C ALA A 308 9.68 14.83 14.05
N ALA A 309 9.64 13.52 13.76
CA ALA A 309 8.57 12.86 13.04
C ALA A 309 8.01 11.68 13.84
N TYR A 310 6.73 11.36 13.60
CA TYR A 310 6.10 10.16 14.14
C TYR A 310 6.33 8.96 13.23
N GLY A 311 6.71 7.82 13.81
CA GLY A 311 6.64 6.53 13.12
C GLY A 311 5.19 6.06 12.98
N ILE A 312 4.46 6.06 14.09
CA ILE A 312 3.03 5.73 14.13
C ILE A 312 2.32 6.77 14.99
N ALA A 313 1.25 7.36 14.45
CA ALA A 313 0.40 8.25 15.23
C ALA A 313 -1.10 8.03 14.98
N VAL A 314 -1.85 8.09 16.08
CA VAL A 314 -3.31 8.08 16.12
C VAL A 314 -3.77 9.49 16.48
N HIS A 315 -4.69 10.05 15.69
CA HIS A 315 -5.19 11.39 15.91
C HIS A 315 -5.82 11.53 17.31
N PRO A 316 -5.59 12.63 18.05
CA PRO A 316 -6.04 12.76 19.44
C PRO A 316 -7.55 12.59 19.66
N LEU A 317 -8.39 13.08 18.72
CA LEU A 317 -9.84 12.89 18.81
C LEU A 317 -10.25 11.42 18.64
N LEU A 318 -9.53 10.68 17.80
CA LEU A 318 -9.77 9.25 17.58
C LEU A 318 -9.34 8.44 18.81
N ALA A 319 -8.15 8.73 19.34
CA ALA A 319 -7.66 8.15 20.59
C ALA A 319 -8.61 8.39 21.78
N ALA A 320 -9.16 9.60 21.90
CA ALA A 320 -10.13 9.94 22.94
C ALA A 320 -11.47 9.22 22.77
N ALA A 321 -11.92 9.00 21.54
CA ALA A 321 -13.15 8.26 21.24
C ALA A 321 -13.03 6.76 21.54
N PHE A 322 -11.83 6.19 21.42
CA PHE A 322 -11.57 4.76 21.65
C PHE A 322 -10.37 4.56 22.60
N PRO A 323 -10.50 4.93 23.89
CA PRO A 323 -9.37 4.98 24.83
C PRO A 323 -8.72 3.61 25.10
N ASN A 324 -9.45 2.51 24.87
CA ASN A 324 -8.97 1.15 25.08
C ASN A 324 -8.50 0.45 23.79
N ALA A 325 -8.65 1.10 22.63
CA ALA A 325 -8.10 0.59 21.38
C ALA A 325 -6.65 1.02 21.24
N SER A 326 -5.80 0.13 20.70
CA SER A 326 -4.39 0.41 20.47
C SER A 326 -3.94 -0.23 19.17
N VAL A 327 -3.20 0.52 18.34
CA VAL A 327 -2.50 -0.05 17.17
C VAL A 327 -1.44 -1.02 17.68
N ASN A 328 -1.35 -2.22 17.10
CA ASN A 328 -0.20 -3.08 17.34
C ASN A 328 0.99 -2.57 16.52
N GLY A 329 1.81 -1.73 17.15
CA GLY A 329 3.03 -1.12 16.60
C GLY A 329 4.32 -1.81 17.05
N THR A 330 4.24 -3.08 17.48
CA THR A 330 5.41 -3.81 17.97
C THR A 330 6.37 -4.18 16.83
N CYS A 331 7.62 -4.45 17.19
CA CYS A 331 8.69 -4.86 16.29
C CYS A 331 8.88 -3.95 15.07
N ASN A 332 8.75 -2.64 15.25
CA ASN A 332 9.26 -1.68 14.27
C ASN A 332 10.64 -1.18 14.68
N TRP A 333 11.45 -0.82 13.69
CA TRP A 333 12.70 -0.08 13.88
C TRP A 333 12.40 1.41 13.86
N TRP A 334 12.81 2.13 14.90
CA TRP A 334 12.47 3.54 15.10
C TRP A 334 13.63 4.48 14.77
N ASN A 335 14.60 4.04 13.96
CA ASN A 335 15.88 4.73 13.75
C ASN A 335 16.75 4.87 15.02
N SER A 336 16.51 4.02 16.02
CA SER A 336 17.34 3.97 17.23
C SER A 336 17.18 2.64 17.97
N PRO A 337 18.28 2.04 18.47
CA PRO A 337 18.18 0.86 19.33
C PRO A 337 17.48 1.16 20.67
N SER A 338 17.46 2.44 21.11
CA SER A 338 16.72 2.86 22.30
C SER A 338 15.22 3.01 22.08
N GLY A 339 14.73 2.78 20.84
CA GLY A 339 13.31 2.79 20.51
C GLY A 339 12.74 4.19 20.30
N PRO A 340 11.40 4.32 20.28
CA PRO A 340 10.74 5.57 19.95
C PRO A 340 10.90 6.62 21.05
N THR A 341 10.89 7.88 20.65
CA THR A 341 10.83 9.02 21.58
C THR A 341 9.39 9.19 22.09
N THR A 342 9.16 8.95 23.38
CA THR A 342 7.84 9.12 24.03
C THR A 342 7.99 9.26 25.55
N PRO A 343 7.06 9.90 26.28
CA PRO A 343 7.14 10.02 27.74
C PRO A 343 7.28 8.67 28.48
N SER A 344 6.71 7.58 27.94
CA SER A 344 6.84 6.24 28.52
C SER A 344 8.18 5.54 28.18
N ASN A 345 9.01 6.15 27.34
CA ASN A 345 10.37 5.72 27.01
C ASN A 345 11.33 6.93 27.05
N PRO A 346 11.66 7.47 28.24
CA PRO A 346 12.40 8.72 28.37
C PRO A 346 13.85 8.68 27.83
N ALA A 347 14.40 7.49 27.58
CA ALA A 347 15.71 7.30 26.95
C ALA A 347 15.65 7.05 25.43
N GLY A 348 14.43 6.97 24.87
CA GLY A 348 14.21 6.78 23.44
C GLY A 348 14.67 7.99 22.63
N THR A 349 15.41 7.72 21.55
CA THR A 349 15.94 8.76 20.64
C THR A 349 15.53 8.53 19.19
N GLY A 350 14.63 7.59 18.93
CA GLY A 350 14.09 7.31 17.61
C GLY A 350 12.91 8.20 17.24
N ALA A 351 12.26 7.87 16.13
CA ALA A 351 11.00 8.47 15.70
C ALA A 351 9.95 8.43 16.82
N GLN A 352 9.06 9.42 16.85
CA GLN A 352 8.03 9.53 17.88
C GLN A 352 6.93 8.49 17.71
N VAL A 353 6.21 8.24 18.80
CA VAL A 353 5.00 7.43 18.80
C VAL A 353 3.92 8.14 19.63
N SER A 354 2.68 8.16 19.14
CA SER A 354 1.56 8.77 19.87
C SER A 354 1.04 7.88 21.00
N SER A 355 0.03 8.36 21.74
CA SER A 355 -0.81 7.50 22.56
C SER A 355 -1.56 6.47 21.71
N ASN A 356 -2.09 5.42 22.34
CA ASN A 356 -2.88 4.36 21.69
C ASN A 356 -2.11 3.58 20.62
N VAL A 357 -0.80 3.44 20.81
CA VAL A 357 0.07 2.57 20.02
C VAL A 357 0.90 1.71 20.98
N SER A 358 0.79 0.40 20.84
CA SER A 358 1.62 -0.56 21.56
C SER A 358 2.93 -0.77 20.79
N TYR A 359 4.03 -0.15 21.23
CA TYR A 359 5.31 -0.16 20.52
C TYR A 359 6.38 -1.08 21.12
N ASN A 360 6.16 -1.62 22.31
CA ASN A 360 7.08 -2.53 23.01
C ASN A 360 6.61 -3.99 22.83
N PRO A 361 7.47 -4.94 22.38
CA PRO A 361 8.87 -4.73 22.01
C PRO A 361 9.07 -4.00 20.68
N TRP A 362 10.22 -3.35 20.53
CA TRP A 362 10.69 -2.77 19.27
C TRP A 362 11.95 -3.49 18.74
N LEU A 363 12.32 -3.22 17.49
CA LEU A 363 13.56 -3.76 16.91
C LEU A 363 14.78 -2.96 17.38
N ILE A 364 15.88 -3.64 17.75
CA ILE A 364 17.14 -2.98 18.15
C ILE A 364 18.12 -2.72 16.99
N ALA A 365 17.76 -3.15 15.78
CA ALA A 365 18.43 -2.84 14.52
C ALA A 365 17.37 -2.86 13.39
N PRO A 366 17.67 -2.35 12.19
CA PRO A 366 16.71 -2.38 11.09
C PRO A 366 16.19 -3.80 10.74
N ALA A 367 14.91 -3.89 10.38
CA ALA A 367 14.32 -5.07 9.76
C ALA A 367 14.99 -5.36 8.39
N PRO A 368 15.02 -6.63 7.93
CA PRO A 368 14.48 -7.82 8.59
C PRO A 368 15.42 -8.49 9.61
N GLY A 369 16.66 -7.98 9.76
CA GLY A 369 17.69 -8.61 10.60
C GLY A 369 17.66 -8.19 12.07
N GLY A 370 16.88 -7.16 12.43
CA GLY A 370 16.75 -6.68 13.79
C GLY A 370 16.06 -7.68 14.72
N ASN A 371 16.58 -7.84 15.93
CA ASN A 371 15.91 -8.61 16.95
C ASN A 371 14.82 -7.77 17.65
N CYS A 372 13.64 -8.37 17.87
CA CYS A 372 12.50 -7.71 18.51
C CYS A 372 12.45 -7.97 20.03
N PHE A 373 13.32 -7.29 20.77
CA PHE A 373 13.30 -7.30 22.23
C PHE A 373 13.63 -5.94 22.86
N GLY A 374 13.63 -4.88 22.05
CA GLY A 374 13.80 -3.52 22.57
C GLY A 374 12.75 -3.20 23.62
N GLY A 375 13.16 -2.58 24.72
CA GLY A 375 12.28 -2.31 25.87
C GLY A 375 12.11 -3.47 26.85
N ASN A 376 12.52 -4.68 26.47
CA ASN A 376 12.50 -5.87 27.33
C ASN A 376 13.87 -6.19 27.95
N VAL A 377 14.92 -5.43 27.62
CA VAL A 377 16.21 -5.55 28.31
C VAL A 377 16.14 -4.78 29.62
N PRO A 378 16.30 -5.44 30.79
CA PRO A 378 16.22 -4.77 32.07
C PRO A 378 17.46 -3.90 32.27
N THR A 379 17.24 -2.65 32.67
CA THR A 379 18.28 -1.65 32.97
C THR A 379 18.38 -1.36 34.47
N ALA A 380 17.41 -1.82 35.26
CA ALA A 380 17.38 -1.69 36.71
C ALA A 380 16.93 -3.00 37.38
N ALA A 381 17.56 -3.36 38.51
CA ALA A 381 17.26 -4.60 39.24
C ALA A 381 15.79 -4.69 39.69
N ALA A 382 15.11 -3.54 39.81
CA ALA A 382 13.68 -3.47 40.09
C ALA A 382 12.82 -4.11 38.99
N GLN A 383 13.20 -3.99 37.72
CA GLN A 383 12.47 -4.58 36.59
C GLN A 383 12.52 -6.12 36.60
N CYS A 384 13.53 -6.71 37.25
CA CYS A 384 13.64 -8.15 37.41
C CYS A 384 12.76 -8.73 38.52
N LYS A 385 12.30 -7.90 39.46
CA LYS A 385 11.55 -8.35 40.65
C LYS A 385 10.09 -8.68 40.31
N ASN A 386 9.44 -9.43 41.21
CA ASN A 386 7.99 -9.72 41.14
C ASN A 386 7.54 -10.35 39.82
N GLY A 387 8.38 -11.23 39.25
CA GLY A 387 8.10 -11.91 37.99
C GLY A 387 8.53 -11.13 36.73
N GLY A 388 9.01 -9.89 36.85
CA GLY A 388 9.44 -9.10 35.67
C GLY A 388 10.61 -9.73 34.89
N TRP A 389 11.43 -10.57 35.53
CA TRP A 389 12.45 -11.38 34.83
C TRP A 389 11.87 -12.36 33.80
N MET A 390 10.60 -12.76 33.92
CA MET A 390 9.96 -13.72 33.01
C MET A 390 9.64 -13.11 31.64
N THR A 391 9.44 -11.80 31.58
CA THR A 391 9.15 -11.05 30.35
C THR A 391 10.36 -10.25 29.86
N SER A 392 11.44 -10.27 30.62
CA SER A 392 12.69 -9.58 30.29
C SER A 392 13.63 -10.52 29.52
N THR A 393 14.48 -9.95 28.69
CA THR A 393 15.51 -10.69 27.94
C THR A 393 16.88 -10.04 28.10
N ARG A 394 17.95 -10.80 27.85
CA ARG A 394 19.29 -10.26 27.68
C ARG A 394 19.40 -9.50 26.36
N SER A 395 20.48 -8.75 26.17
CA SER A 395 20.78 -8.04 24.91
C SER A 395 20.98 -8.94 23.69
N ASP A 396 21.09 -10.26 23.89
CA ASP A 396 21.14 -11.27 22.83
C ASP A 396 19.77 -11.95 22.58
N GLY A 397 18.73 -11.54 23.32
CA GLY A 397 17.38 -12.10 23.25
C GLY A 397 17.15 -13.33 24.13
N SER A 398 18.17 -13.87 24.81
CA SER A 398 18.00 -15.02 25.70
C SER A 398 17.20 -14.67 26.96
N THR A 399 16.45 -15.63 27.48
CA THR A 399 15.62 -15.45 28.69
C THR A 399 16.42 -15.64 29.98
N PHE A 400 15.95 -15.03 31.06
CA PHE A 400 16.52 -15.24 32.40
C PHE A 400 16.00 -16.54 33.01
N LYS A 401 16.86 -17.25 33.75
CA LYS A 401 16.52 -18.51 34.42
C LYS A 401 15.68 -18.30 35.68
N ASN A 402 15.90 -17.17 36.36
CA ASN A 402 15.20 -16.76 37.57
C ASN A 402 15.46 -15.27 37.86
N GLN A 403 14.82 -14.73 38.89
CA GLN A 403 15.00 -13.34 39.32
C GLN A 403 16.46 -12.99 39.66
N GLY A 404 17.21 -13.91 40.27
CA GLY A 404 18.61 -13.68 40.64
C GLY A 404 19.50 -13.50 39.42
N ASP A 405 19.31 -14.32 38.40
CA ASP A 405 19.99 -14.25 37.10
C ASP A 405 19.75 -12.90 36.41
N CYS A 406 18.49 -12.44 36.36
CA CYS A 406 18.15 -11.12 35.82
C CYS A 406 18.81 -9.97 36.60
N ILE A 407 18.76 -10.00 37.94
CA ILE A 407 19.39 -8.96 38.77
C ILE A 407 20.91 -8.97 38.59
N GLN A 408 21.52 -10.15 38.47
CA GLN A 408 22.95 -10.28 38.19
C GLN A 408 23.31 -9.68 36.84
N TYR A 409 22.54 -9.95 35.80
CA TYR A 409 22.73 -9.36 34.48
C TYR A 409 22.67 -7.83 34.54
N VAL A 410 21.67 -7.25 35.22
CA VAL A 410 21.60 -5.79 35.39
C VAL A 410 22.84 -5.23 36.10
N ASN A 411 23.33 -5.92 37.14
CA ASN A 411 24.46 -5.43 37.94
C ASN A 411 25.81 -5.61 37.25
N THR A 412 25.94 -6.58 36.33
CA THR A 412 27.25 -7.03 35.82
C THR A 412 27.38 -7.01 34.29
N GLY A 413 26.26 -6.90 33.57
CA GLY A 413 26.19 -7.02 32.10
C GLY A 413 26.47 -8.43 31.57
N LYS A 414 26.41 -9.46 32.41
CA LYS A 414 26.75 -10.86 32.08
C LYS A 414 25.62 -11.83 32.42
#